data_AF-A0A8T6N3V3-F1
#
_entry.id   AF-A0A8T6N3V3-F1
#
_cell.length_a   1.000
_cell.length_b   1.000
_cell.length_c   1.000
_cell.angle_alpha   90.00
_cell.angle_beta   90.00
_cell.angle_gamma   90.00
#
_symmetry.space_group_name_H-M   'P 1'
#
loop_
_entity.id
_entity.type
_entity.pdbx_description
1 polymer ?
#
loop_
_entity_poly.entity_id
_entity_poly.type
_entity_poly.pdbx_seq_one_letter_code
_entity_poly.pdbx_strand_id
1 'polypeptide(L)'
;MSKGEGWGLMPAEAAACGRPSILPIFFGFSEHIGPEMSFPVDYKLVPGTNYYENMGLWADPDVAHCSAIMRDIVTNPDQIRIKGKAAHKRARQYTYKRMVDGYVRVIQETFGKEYGYC
;
A
#
# COMPACT_ATOMS: atom_id res chain seq x y z
N MET A 1 -0.93 14.75 -0.25
CA MET A 1 -0.49 13.35 -0.40
C MET A 1 -0.57 12.70 0.97
N SER A 2 -1.05 11.46 1.09
CA SER A 2 -1.16 10.80 2.40
C SER A 2 0.23 10.62 3.02
N LYS A 3 0.32 10.79 4.35
CA LYS A 3 1.56 10.65 5.13
C LYS A 3 1.67 9.29 5.85
N GLY A 4 0.65 8.45 5.72
CA GLY A 4 0.58 7.10 6.28
C GLY A 4 -0.84 6.56 6.20
N GLU A 5 -0.99 5.31 5.77
CA GLU A 5 -2.27 4.59 5.71
C GLU A 5 -2.08 3.13 6.11
N GLY A 6 -3.03 2.56 6.85
CA GLY A 6 -2.93 1.18 7.35
C GLY A 6 -2.98 0.11 6.26
N TRP A 7 -3.55 0.44 5.10
CA TRP A 7 -3.59 -0.46 3.95
C TRP A 7 -3.39 0.34 2.66
N GLY A 8 -4.28 1.30 2.39
CA GLY A 8 -4.27 2.02 1.12
C GLY A 8 -5.35 1.57 0.16
N LEU A 9 -6.62 1.75 0.57
CA LEU A 9 -7.76 1.39 -0.28
C LEU A 9 -7.72 2.12 -1.63
N MET A 10 -7.43 3.42 -1.65
CA MET A 10 -7.39 4.18 -2.90
C MET A 10 -6.29 3.71 -3.87
N PRO A 11 -5.02 3.52 -3.46
CA PRO A 11 -4.02 2.91 -4.35
C PRO A 11 -4.36 1.48 -4.77
N ALA A 12 -5.01 0.69 -3.91
CA ALA A 12 -5.43 -0.67 -4.25
C ALA A 12 -6.54 -0.69 -5.33
N GLU A 13 -7.52 0.21 -5.24
CA GLU A 13 -8.56 0.40 -6.26
C GLU A 13 -7.96 0.88 -7.59
N ALA A 14 -7.04 1.85 -7.53
CA ALA A 14 -6.33 2.32 -8.71
C ALA A 14 -5.53 1.17 -9.38
N ALA A 15 -4.84 0.35 -8.58
CA ALA A 15 -4.12 -0.82 -9.04
C ALA A 15 -5.06 -1.85 -9.69
N ALA A 16 -6.26 -2.08 -9.12
CA ALA A 16 -7.28 -2.95 -9.71
C ALA A 16 -7.74 -2.45 -11.10
N CYS A 17 -7.76 -1.14 -11.33
CA CYS A 17 -8.01 -0.53 -12.63
C CYS A 17 -6.78 -0.48 -13.56
N GLY A 18 -5.64 -1.07 -13.15
CA GLY A 18 -4.40 -1.03 -13.92
C GLY A 18 -3.75 0.36 -13.95
N ARG A 19 -4.03 1.20 -12.96
CA ARG A 19 -3.49 2.56 -12.84
C ARG A 19 -2.44 2.58 -11.72
N PRO A 20 -1.14 2.59 -12.05
CA PRO A 20 -0.09 2.68 -11.04
C PRO A 20 -0.18 4.02 -10.31
N SER A 21 0.03 4.01 -9.00
CA SER A 21 -0.06 5.20 -8.15
C SER A 21 1.31 5.81 -7.87
N ILE A 22 1.34 7.12 -7.65
CA ILE A 22 2.50 7.86 -7.13
C ILE A 22 2.31 8.00 -5.63
N LEU A 23 3.18 7.42 -4.80
CA LEU A 23 3.02 7.42 -3.33
C LEU A 23 4.37 7.29 -2.58
N PRO A 24 4.48 7.88 -1.37
CA PRO A 24 5.54 7.51 -0.44
C PRO A 24 5.27 6.10 0.08
N ILE A 25 6.13 5.13 -0.26
CA ILE A 25 5.95 3.74 0.18
C ILE A 25 6.33 3.65 1.66
N PHE A 26 5.32 3.77 2.52
CA PHE A 26 5.44 3.74 3.98
C PHE A 26 4.22 3.06 4.61
N PHE A 27 4.41 2.43 5.76
CA PHE A 27 3.37 1.72 6.52
C PHE A 27 2.62 0.68 5.67
N GLY A 28 1.29 0.56 5.76
CA GLY A 28 0.53 -0.51 5.09
C GLY A 28 0.77 -0.64 3.58
N PHE A 29 1.17 0.44 2.92
CA PHE A 29 1.57 0.39 1.51
C PHE A 29 2.78 -0.53 1.28
N SER A 30 3.79 -0.51 2.15
CA SER A 30 5.04 -1.25 1.93
C SER A 30 4.89 -2.77 1.96
N GLU A 31 3.81 -3.26 2.56
CA GLU A 31 3.51 -4.70 2.59
C GLU A 31 3.13 -5.27 1.23
N HIS A 32 2.56 -4.45 0.36
CA HIS A 32 2.00 -4.94 -0.89
C HIS A 32 2.24 -4.09 -2.12
N ILE A 33 2.64 -2.83 -1.96
CA ILE A 33 2.96 -1.88 -3.01
C ILE A 33 4.47 -1.70 -3.11
N GLY A 34 5.02 -2.11 -4.26
CA GLY A 34 6.43 -1.95 -4.58
C GLY A 34 6.67 -1.12 -5.84
N PRO A 35 7.96 -0.80 -6.13
CA PRO A 35 8.37 -0.03 -7.31
C PRO A 35 8.00 -0.69 -8.66
N GLU A 36 7.78 -2.00 -8.70
CA GLU A 36 7.40 -2.74 -9.90
C GLU A 36 6.01 -2.36 -10.43
N MET A 37 5.13 -1.84 -9.56
CA MET A 37 3.74 -1.52 -9.92
C MET A 37 3.28 -0.12 -9.49
N SER A 38 4.18 0.68 -8.95
CA SER A 38 3.93 2.06 -8.52
C SER A 38 5.08 2.98 -8.90
N PHE A 39 4.95 4.26 -8.53
CA PHE A 39 6.00 5.26 -8.61
C PHE A 39 6.31 5.76 -7.18
N PRO A 40 7.34 5.20 -6.54
CA PRO A 40 7.71 5.60 -5.19
C PRO A 40 8.16 7.06 -5.16
N VAL A 41 7.65 7.82 -4.19
CA VAL A 41 8.13 9.17 -3.88
C VAL A 41 9.01 9.09 -2.65
N ASP A 42 10.13 9.80 -2.67
CA ASP A 42 10.98 9.92 -1.48
C ASP A 42 10.26 10.68 -0.38
N TYR A 43 10.60 10.37 0.87
CA TYR A 43 10.00 11.02 2.02
C TYR A 43 10.99 11.09 3.18
N LYS A 44 10.72 11.99 4.11
CA LYS A 44 11.38 12.04 5.42
C LYS A 44 10.41 11.55 6.48
N LEU A 45 10.91 10.80 7.46
CA LEU A 45 10.11 10.45 8.63
C LEU A 45 10.09 11.62 9.60
N VAL A 46 8.89 12.08 9.93
CA VAL A 46 8.66 13.19 10.87
C VAL A 46 7.65 12.75 11.93
N PRO A 47 7.69 13.29 13.15
CA PRO A 47 6.64 13.04 14.13
C PRO A 47 5.26 13.41 13.60
N GLY A 48 4.25 12.60 13.94
CA GLY A 48 2.85 12.96 13.71
C GLY A 48 2.48 14.25 14.43
N THR A 49 1.54 15.01 13.87
CA THR A 49 1.10 16.29 14.44
C THR A 49 -0.42 16.33 14.62
N ASN A 50 -0.91 17.37 15.31
CA ASN A 50 -2.34 17.55 15.62
C ASN A 50 -2.88 16.35 16.42
N TYR A 51 -3.98 15.72 15.99
CA TYR A 51 -4.58 14.55 16.66
C TYR A 51 -3.64 13.34 16.81
N TYR A 52 -2.49 13.34 16.13
CA TYR A 52 -1.51 12.26 16.13
C TYR A 52 -0.18 12.65 16.78
N GLU A 53 -0.15 13.76 17.52
CA GLU A 53 1.04 14.17 18.26
C GLU A 53 1.49 13.07 19.24
N ASN A 54 2.78 12.72 19.18
CA ASN A 54 3.38 11.62 19.94
C ASN A 54 2.80 10.21 19.66
N MET A 55 2.03 10.02 18.58
CA MET A 55 1.42 8.73 18.22
C MET A 55 2.18 7.96 17.11
N GLY A 56 3.36 8.44 16.72
CA GLY A 56 4.22 7.75 15.76
C GLY A 56 4.85 8.68 14.73
N LEU A 57 5.32 8.09 13.64
CA LEU A 57 6.01 8.77 12.55
C LEU A 57 5.12 8.80 11.30
N TRP A 58 5.28 9.87 10.54
CA TRP A 58 4.66 10.14 9.26
C TRP A 58 5.71 10.22 8.17
N ALA A 59 5.39 9.67 7.00
CA ALA A 59 6.16 9.89 5.79
C ALA A 59 5.80 11.26 5.20
N ASP A 60 6.66 12.25 5.38
CA ASP A 60 6.54 13.57 4.77
C ASP A 60 7.13 13.53 3.35
N PRO A 61 6.30 13.53 2.29
CA PRO A 61 6.77 13.27 0.94
C PRO A 61 7.49 14.47 0.34
N ASP A 62 8.53 14.21 -0.44
CA ASP A 62 9.22 15.22 -1.24
C ASP A 62 8.34 15.63 -2.43
N VAL A 63 7.80 16.84 -2.34
CA VAL A 63 6.93 17.42 -3.36
C VAL A 63 7.69 17.67 -4.68
N ALA A 64 8.96 18.04 -4.61
CA ALA A 64 9.78 18.27 -5.81
C ALA A 64 10.04 16.96 -6.54
N HIS A 65 10.37 15.89 -5.81
CA HIS A 65 10.52 14.56 -6.40
C HIS A 65 9.20 14.04 -6.98
N CYS A 66 8.08 14.18 -6.26
CA CYS A 66 6.76 13.83 -6.78
C CYS A 66 6.45 14.57 -8.11
N SER A 67 6.75 15.87 -8.16
CA SER A 67 6.59 16.67 -9.38
C SER A 67 7.49 16.19 -10.53
N ALA A 68 8.74 15.82 -10.24
CA ALA A 68 9.66 15.27 -11.24
C ALA A 68 9.13 13.94 -11.81
N ILE A 69 8.62 13.04 -10.95
CA ILE A 69 7.98 11.79 -11.36
C ILE A 69 6.78 12.07 -12.26
N MET A 70 5.90 13.00 -11.90
CA MET A 70 4.73 13.33 -12.73
C MET A 70 5.12 13.81 -14.14
N ARG A 71 6.21 14.58 -14.25
CA ARG A 71 6.73 15.05 -15.56
C ARG A 71 7.35 13.90 -16.36
N ASP A 72 8.15 13.06 -15.72
CA ASP A 72 8.78 11.89 -16.35
C ASP A 72 7.74 10.93 -16.95
N ILE A 73 6.70 10.63 -16.17
CA ILE A 73 5.60 9.75 -16.58
C ILE A 73 4.89 10.23 -17.84
N VAL A 74 4.69 11.55 -18.00
CA VAL A 74 4.07 12.12 -19.21
C VAL A 74 4.95 11.89 -20.45
N THR A 75 6.27 11.89 -20.28
CA THR A 75 7.22 11.66 -21.38
C THR A 75 7.45 10.17 -21.67
N ASN A 76 7.06 9.26 -20.77
CA ASN A 76 7.28 7.82 -20.89
C ASN A 76 6.00 6.98 -20.62
N PRO A 77 4.99 7.03 -21.50
CA PRO A 77 3.71 6.37 -21.28
C PRO A 77 3.81 4.83 -21.25
N ASP A 78 4.83 4.23 -21.86
CA ASP A 78 5.04 2.79 -21.83
C ASP A 78 5.31 2.27 -20.41
N GLN A 79 6.00 3.06 -19.60
CA GLN A 79 6.26 2.72 -18.20
C GLN A 79 4.97 2.62 -17.40
N ILE A 80 3.98 3.48 -17.66
CA ILE A 80 2.64 3.44 -17.05
C ILE A 80 1.95 2.12 -17.41
N ARG A 81 2.01 1.73 -18.69
CA ARG A 81 1.37 0.51 -19.18
C ARG A 81 1.99 -0.74 -18.56
N ILE A 82 3.32 -0.79 -18.44
CA ILE A 82 4.04 -1.90 -17.82
C ILE A 82 3.68 -2.01 -16.34
N LYS A 83 3.83 -0.92 -15.57
CA LYS A 83 3.51 -0.88 -14.14
C LYS A 83 2.02 -1.12 -13.88
N GLY A 84 1.14 -0.62 -14.74
CA GLY A 84 -0.31 -0.83 -14.66
C GLY A 84 -0.72 -2.30 -14.82
N LYS A 85 -0.07 -3.03 -15.74
CA LYS A 85 -0.26 -4.50 -15.85
C LYS A 85 0.19 -5.22 -14.58
N ALA A 86 1.34 -4.82 -14.02
CA ALA A 86 1.83 -5.38 -12.75
C ALA A 86 0.87 -5.08 -11.60
N ALA A 87 0.38 -3.83 -11.52
CA ALA A 87 -0.58 -3.37 -10.52
C ALA A 87 -1.88 -4.16 -10.56
N HIS A 88 -2.47 -4.30 -11.75
CA HIS A 88 -3.68 -5.09 -11.94
C HIS A 88 -3.46 -6.57 -11.58
N LYS A 89 -2.33 -7.15 -11.98
CA LYS A 89 -1.99 -8.53 -11.62
C LYS A 89 -1.90 -8.73 -10.10
N ARG A 90 -1.28 -7.80 -9.38
CA ARG A 90 -1.16 -7.82 -7.92
C ARG A 90 -2.51 -7.61 -7.25
N ALA A 91 -3.30 -6.63 -7.67
CA ALA A 91 -4.60 -6.31 -7.10
C ALA A 91 -5.57 -7.50 -7.13
N ARG A 92 -5.59 -8.27 -8.22
CA ARG A 92 -6.43 -9.49 -8.34
C ARG A 92 -6.13 -10.57 -7.30
N GLN A 93 -5.01 -10.47 -6.58
CA GLN A 93 -4.67 -11.42 -5.53
C GLN A 93 -5.43 -11.16 -4.23
N TYR A 94 -6.04 -9.99 -4.06
CA TYR A 94 -6.80 -9.60 -2.87
C TYR A 94 -8.29 -9.84 -3.09
N THR A 95 -8.76 -11.02 -2.66
CA THR A 95 -10.16 -11.41 -2.76
C THR A 95 -10.73 -11.66 -1.38
N TYR A 96 -12.05 -11.46 -1.21
CA TYR A 96 -12.75 -11.81 0.02
C TYR A 96 -12.54 -13.27 0.39
N LYS A 97 -12.53 -14.19 -0.59
CA LYS A 97 -12.24 -15.60 -0.34
C LYS A 97 -10.90 -15.81 0.37
N ARG A 98 -9.82 -15.22 -0.16
CA ARG A 98 -8.49 -15.36 0.46
C ARG A 98 -8.42 -14.73 1.85
N MET A 99 -9.11 -13.61 2.04
CA MET A 99 -9.21 -12.96 3.35
C MET A 99 -9.94 -13.86 4.36
N VAL A 100 -11.11 -14.40 3.99
CA VAL A 100 -11.87 -15.34 4.82
C VAL A 100 -11.08 -16.60 5.13
N ASP A 101 -10.45 -17.22 4.13
CA ASP A 101 -9.62 -18.41 4.32
C ASP A 101 -8.47 -18.13 5.32
N GLY A 102 -7.88 -16.92 5.26
CA GLY A 102 -6.87 -16.46 6.22
C GLY A 102 -7.42 -16.29 7.64
N TYR A 103 -8.58 -15.66 7.80
CA TYR A 103 -9.23 -15.50 9.11
C TYR A 103 -9.62 -16.84 9.73
N VAL A 104 -10.23 -17.74 8.96
CA VAL A 104 -10.62 -19.08 9.42
C VAL A 104 -9.41 -19.83 9.97
N ARG A 105 -8.27 -19.78 9.25
CA ARG A 105 -7.03 -20.40 9.71
C ARG A 105 -6.58 -19.86 11.07
N VAL A 106 -6.50 -18.55 11.22
CA VAL A 106 -6.05 -17.92 12.48
C VAL A 106 -7.01 -18.23 13.64
N ILE A 107 -8.31 -18.20 13.38
CA ILE A 107 -9.33 -18.52 14.40
C ILE A 107 -9.20 -19.97 14.84
N GLN A 108 -9.05 -20.92 13.90
CA GLN A 108 -8.88 -22.34 14.22
C GLN A 108 -7.57 -22.61 14.98
N GLU A 109 -6.47 -21.98 14.59
CA GLU A 109 -5.18 -22.12 15.29
C GLU A 109 -5.23 -21.57 16.72
N THR A 110 -5.99 -20.50 16.94
CA THR A 110 -6.06 -19.78 18.22
C THR A 110 -7.09 -20.36 19.17
N PHE A 111 -8.29 -20.66 18.67
CA PHE A 111 -9.47 -21.04 19.47
C PHE A 111 -9.99 -22.45 19.16
N GLY A 112 -9.49 -23.10 18.10
CA GLY A 112 -9.90 -24.45 17.71
C GLY A 112 -9.15 -25.57 18.42
N LYS A 113 -8.18 -25.24 19.30
CA LYS A 113 -7.63 -26.20 20.26
C LYS A 113 -8.65 -26.32 21.39
N GLU A 114 -9.14 -27.53 21.68
CA GLU A 114 -9.91 -27.78 22.89
C GLU A 114 -9.16 -27.20 24.09
N TYR A 115 -9.78 -26.24 24.79
CA TYR A 115 -9.37 -25.89 26.13
C TYR A 115 -9.69 -27.10 27.01
N GLY A 116 -8.75 -28.03 27.11
CA GLY A 116 -8.78 -29.11 28.08
C GLY A 116 -8.72 -28.51 29.47
N TYR A 117 -9.88 -28.28 30.08
CA TYR A 117 -9.98 -28.14 31.52
C TYR A 117 -9.69 -29.52 32.11
N CYS A 118 -8.50 -29.68 32.69
CA CYS A 118 -8.23 -30.70 33.69
C CYS A 118 -9.03 -30.42 34.96
#